data_AF-A0A5C6TCD9-F1
#
_entry.id   AF-A0A5C6TCD9-F1
#
_cell.length_a   1.000
_cell.length_b   1.000
_cell.length_c   1.000
_cell.angle_alpha   90.00
_cell.angle_beta   90.00
_cell.angle_gamma   90.00
#
_symmetry.space_group_name_H-M   'P 1'
#
loop_
_entity.id
_entity.type
_entity.pdbx_description
1 polymer ?
#
loop_
_entity_poly.entity_id
_entity_poly.type
_entity_poly.pdbx_seq_one_letter_code
_entity_poly.pdbx_strand_id
1 'polypeptide(L)'
;MAPGPPHSRLFGHIKVFGQVAASIPPNTHPQLLYTEIVHLYNLEEIFYLDLWPIGPDMVVITDPRLMGNSSLPKPLPIRPLTAVFMKPMLGEGTMAATNGALWRKIATAVSPAFSMGRVLGMTSIMVDECLLFQEKLDELAVTGDVF
;
A
#
# COMPACT_ATOMS: atom_id res chain seq x y z
N MET A 1 5.92 -1.18 -28.12
CA MET A 1 6.49 -1.12 -26.76
C MET A 1 5.43 -0.51 -25.87
N ALA A 2 5.12 -1.10 -24.73
CA ALA A 2 4.24 -0.46 -23.75
C ALA A 2 4.95 0.79 -23.16
N PRO A 3 4.21 1.83 -22.74
CA PRO A 3 4.82 2.98 -22.08
C PRO A 3 5.51 2.55 -20.78
N GLY A 4 6.75 2.98 -20.57
CA GLY A 4 7.54 2.62 -19.39
C GLY A 4 9.04 2.86 -19.56
N PRO A 5 9.81 2.63 -18.49
CA PRO A 5 11.26 2.80 -18.52
C PRO A 5 11.94 1.71 -19.39
N PRO A 6 13.26 1.79 -19.63
CA PRO A 6 13.97 0.80 -20.45
C PRO A 6 13.81 -0.64 -19.93
N HIS A 7 13.36 -1.54 -20.81
CA HIS A 7 13.12 -2.96 -20.50
C HIS A 7 14.31 -3.84 -20.90
N SER A 8 14.68 -4.76 -20.00
CA SER A 8 15.66 -5.82 -20.25
C SER A 8 14.95 -7.13 -20.59
N ARG A 9 15.31 -7.76 -21.71
CA ARG A 9 14.72 -9.04 -22.14
C ARG A 9 14.81 -10.16 -21.09
N LEU A 10 15.87 -10.18 -20.28
CA LEU A 10 16.11 -11.24 -19.29
C LEU A 10 15.68 -10.86 -17.87
N PHE A 11 15.57 -9.56 -17.57
CA PHE A 11 15.41 -9.06 -16.19
C PHE A 11 14.28 -8.04 -16.04
N GLY A 12 13.41 -7.92 -17.04
CA GLY A 12 12.36 -6.91 -17.05
C GLY A 12 12.90 -5.51 -16.73
N HIS A 13 12.32 -4.90 -15.72
CA HIS A 13 12.68 -3.60 -15.16
C HIS A 13 13.45 -3.70 -13.82
N ILE A 14 13.92 -4.88 -13.41
CA ILE A 14 14.66 -5.05 -12.13
C ILE A 14 15.89 -4.14 -12.07
N LYS A 15 16.58 -3.93 -13.20
CA LYS A 15 17.73 -3.03 -13.27
C LYS A 15 17.36 -1.59 -12.95
N VAL A 16 16.19 -1.15 -13.42
CA VAL A 16 15.64 0.18 -13.12
C VAL A 16 15.38 0.30 -11.62
N PHE A 17 14.77 -0.71 -11.00
CA PHE A 17 14.57 -0.76 -9.56
C PHE A 17 15.88 -0.66 -8.78
N GLY A 18 16.90 -1.44 -9.17
CA GLY A 18 18.20 -1.40 -8.52
C GLY A 18 18.89 -0.04 -8.63
N GLN A 19 18.79 0.61 -9.79
CA GLN A 19 19.33 1.95 -10.01
C GLN A 19 18.66 2.99 -9.11
N VAL A 20 17.32 2.98 -9.04
CA VAL A 20 16.55 3.92 -8.21
C VAL A 20 16.71 3.62 -6.72
N ALA A 21 16.75 2.35 -6.33
CA ALA A 21 17.01 1.96 -4.95
C ALA A 21 18.39 2.43 -4.46
N ALA A 22 19.39 2.47 -5.35
CA ALA A 22 20.72 2.96 -5.04
C ALA A 22 20.79 4.50 -4.91
N SER A 23 19.80 5.25 -5.43
CA SER A 23 19.76 6.71 -5.35
C SER A 23 18.98 7.24 -4.14
N ILE A 24 18.26 6.39 -3.40
CA ILE A 24 17.48 6.78 -2.22
C ILE A 24 18.12 6.28 -0.92
N PRO A 25 17.81 6.89 0.24
CA PRO A 25 18.32 6.43 1.52
C PRO A 25 17.97 4.95 1.80
N PRO A 26 18.85 4.21 2.51
CA PRO A 26 18.55 2.84 2.91
C PRO A 26 17.29 2.81 3.80
N ASN A 27 16.58 1.67 3.80
CA ASN A 27 15.33 1.45 4.55
C ASN A 27 14.17 2.38 4.19
N THR A 28 14.20 2.99 3.00
CA THR A 28 13.07 3.77 2.50
C THR A 28 11.90 2.87 2.10
N HIS A 29 10.68 3.34 2.35
CA HIS A 29 9.47 2.62 1.97
C HIS A 29 9.44 2.35 0.45
N PRO A 30 9.22 1.09 0.00
CA PRO A 30 9.32 0.72 -1.41
C PRO A 30 8.40 1.51 -2.36
N GLN A 31 7.31 2.08 -1.85
CA GLN A 31 6.42 2.93 -2.64
C GLN A 31 7.13 4.15 -3.25
N LEU A 32 8.18 4.67 -2.60
CA LEU A 32 8.94 5.82 -3.14
C LEU A 32 9.63 5.46 -4.47
N LEU A 33 10.01 4.20 -4.66
CA LEU A 33 10.69 3.75 -5.88
C LEU A 33 9.88 4.11 -7.14
N TYR A 34 8.56 3.96 -7.10
CA TYR A 34 7.70 4.29 -8.24
C TYR A 34 7.72 5.78 -8.58
N THR A 35 7.69 6.64 -7.57
CA THR A 35 7.77 8.09 -7.74
C THR A 35 9.12 8.49 -8.34
N GLU A 36 10.22 7.92 -7.85
CA GLU A 36 11.55 8.23 -8.35
C GLU A 36 11.77 7.68 -9.77
N ILE A 37 11.17 6.53 -10.13
CA ILE A 37 11.17 6.03 -11.51
C ILE A 37 10.46 7.02 -12.44
N VAL A 38 9.33 7.59 -12.01
CA VAL A 38 8.58 8.59 -12.77
C VAL A 38 9.44 9.83 -13.01
N HIS A 39 10.12 10.33 -11.97
CA HIS A 39 11.01 11.48 -12.09
C HIS A 39 12.22 11.21 -12.98
N LEU A 40 12.88 10.05 -12.81
CA LEU A 40 14.10 9.69 -13.53
C LEU A 40 13.88 9.54 -15.04
N TYR A 41 12.72 9.01 -15.45
CA TYR A 41 12.40 8.76 -16.85
C TYR A 41 11.37 9.73 -17.43
N ASN A 42 10.97 10.76 -16.67
CA ASN A 42 9.93 11.72 -17.04
C ASN A 42 8.66 11.02 -17.56
N LEU A 43 8.18 10.02 -16.80
CA LEU A 43 7.03 9.19 -17.20
C LEU A 43 5.72 9.94 -17.00
N GLU A 44 4.75 9.63 -17.87
CA GLU A 44 3.40 10.18 -17.81
C GLU A 44 2.48 9.37 -16.86
N GLU A 45 1.18 9.65 -16.95
CA GLU A 45 0.11 9.23 -16.03
C GLU A 45 -0.02 7.71 -15.81
N ILE A 46 0.37 6.89 -16.79
CA ILE A 46 0.30 5.43 -16.76
C ILE A 46 1.56 4.82 -17.38
N PHE A 47 2.17 3.86 -16.70
CA PHE A 47 3.29 3.10 -17.24
C PHE A 47 3.32 1.64 -16.76
N TYR A 48 4.04 0.80 -17.49
CA TYR A 48 4.19 -0.62 -17.23
C TYR A 48 5.52 -0.93 -16.56
N LEU A 49 5.50 -1.83 -15.58
CA LEU A 49 6.67 -2.41 -14.96
C LEU A 49 6.59 -3.93 -14.99
N ASP A 50 7.75 -4.54 -15.15
CA ASP A 50 7.94 -5.97 -15.29
C ASP A 50 9.01 -6.37 -14.29
N LEU A 51 8.65 -7.17 -13.30
CA LEU A 51 9.56 -7.64 -12.27
C LEU A 51 10.08 -9.05 -12.54
N TRP A 52 10.01 -9.56 -13.78
CA TRP A 52 10.58 -10.86 -14.12
C TRP A 52 12.09 -10.93 -13.85
N PRO A 53 12.61 -11.96 -13.17
CA PRO A 53 11.92 -13.18 -12.71
C PRO A 53 11.46 -13.18 -11.24
N ILE A 54 11.55 -12.05 -10.53
CA ILE A 54 11.32 -11.98 -9.07
C ILE A 54 9.85 -11.73 -8.69
N GLY A 55 9.03 -11.18 -9.58
CA GLY A 55 7.68 -10.77 -9.26
C GLY A 55 6.77 -10.64 -10.48
N PRO A 56 5.48 -10.36 -10.25
CA PRO A 56 4.53 -10.14 -11.31
C PRO A 56 4.79 -8.81 -12.01
N ASP A 57 4.25 -8.70 -13.20
CA ASP A 57 4.10 -7.43 -13.88
C ASP A 57 2.99 -6.58 -13.27
N MET A 58 3.12 -5.27 -13.45
CA MET A 58 2.20 -4.27 -12.92
C MET A 58 2.03 -3.08 -13.86
N VAL A 59 0.85 -2.50 -13.78
CA VAL A 59 0.56 -1.19 -14.36
C VAL A 59 0.53 -0.21 -13.20
N VAL A 60 1.34 0.85 -13.31
CA VAL A 60 1.38 1.94 -12.34
C VAL A 60 0.55 3.10 -12.90
N ILE A 61 -0.36 3.61 -12.08
CA ILE A 61 -1.18 4.79 -12.37
C ILE A 61 -0.78 5.86 -11.36
N THR A 62 -0.32 7.01 -11.84
CA THR A 62 0.15 8.13 -11.01
C THR A 62 -0.82 9.30 -11.01
N ASP A 63 -1.70 9.42 -12.03
CA ASP A 63 -2.71 10.48 -12.10
C ASP A 63 -3.92 10.16 -11.19
N PRO A 64 -4.21 11.00 -10.16
CA PRO A 64 -5.38 10.84 -9.31
C PRO A 64 -6.72 10.75 -10.05
N ARG A 65 -6.86 11.45 -11.19
CA ARG A 65 -8.07 11.44 -12.03
C ARG A 65 -8.32 10.07 -12.63
N LEU A 66 -7.24 9.38 -13.03
CA LEU A 66 -7.30 8.03 -13.58
C LEU A 66 -7.47 6.97 -12.49
N MET A 67 -6.87 7.18 -11.32
CA MET A 67 -7.02 6.28 -10.16
C MET A 67 -8.48 6.11 -9.75
N GLY A 68 -9.27 7.20 -9.72
CA GLY A 68 -10.70 7.13 -9.40
C GLY A 68 -11.51 6.24 -10.35
N ASN A 69 -11.10 6.15 -11.62
CA ASN A 69 -11.76 5.33 -12.64
C ASN A 69 -11.26 3.88 -12.65
N SER A 70 -10.09 3.59 -12.08
CA SER A 70 -9.46 2.25 -12.13
C SER A 70 -10.31 1.12 -11.53
N SER A 71 -11.26 1.47 -10.64
CA SER A 71 -12.15 0.53 -9.96
C SER A 71 -13.59 0.53 -10.48
N LEU A 72 -13.89 1.37 -11.49
CA LEU A 72 -15.23 1.52 -12.06
C LEU A 72 -15.31 0.92 -13.48
N PRO A 73 -16.46 0.32 -13.87
CA PRO A 73 -17.66 0.05 -13.07
C PRO A 73 -17.52 -1.20 -12.18
N LYS A 74 -16.47 -1.99 -12.36
CA LYS A 74 -16.23 -3.24 -11.62
C LYS A 74 -14.84 -3.20 -10.96
N PRO A 75 -14.77 -3.31 -9.63
CA PRO A 75 -13.49 -3.37 -8.93
C PRO A 75 -12.64 -4.52 -9.44
N LEU A 76 -11.34 -4.26 -9.63
CA LEU A 76 -10.37 -5.30 -9.93
C LEU A 76 -10.26 -6.26 -8.72
N PRO A 77 -10.14 -7.57 -8.96
CA PRO A 77 -9.98 -8.52 -7.87
C PRO A 77 -8.63 -8.32 -7.19
N ILE A 78 -8.61 -8.50 -5.87
CA ILE A 78 -7.38 -8.62 -5.09
C ILE A 78 -6.55 -9.76 -5.69
N ARG A 79 -5.28 -9.51 -6.00
CA ARG A 79 -4.40 -10.49 -6.65
C ARG A 79 -4.13 -11.68 -5.72
N PRO A 80 -4.03 -12.92 -6.23
CA PRO A 80 -3.70 -14.09 -5.40
C PRO A 80 -2.40 -13.94 -4.60
N LEU A 81 -1.44 -13.20 -5.15
CA LEU A 81 -0.16 -12.91 -4.48
C LEU A 81 -0.37 -12.18 -3.14
N THR A 82 -1.38 -11.31 -3.04
CA THR A 82 -1.74 -10.65 -1.77
C THR A 82 -2.12 -11.66 -0.70
N ALA A 83 -2.87 -12.72 -1.05
CA ALA A 83 -3.22 -13.76 -0.09
C ALA A 83 -2.00 -14.56 0.39
N VAL A 84 -1.02 -14.81 -0.49
CA VAL A 84 0.25 -15.45 -0.11
C VAL A 84 1.01 -14.59 0.89
N PHE A 85 1.12 -13.28 0.63
CA PHE A 85 1.83 -12.36 1.53
C PHE A 85 1.11 -12.11 2.86
N MET A 86 -0.22 -12.05 2.86
CA MET A 86 -0.99 -11.75 4.08
C MET A 86 -1.22 -12.96 4.98
N LYS A 87 -1.22 -14.17 4.42
CA LYS A 87 -1.51 -15.42 5.17
C LYS A 87 -0.64 -15.58 6.43
N PRO A 88 0.68 -15.34 6.43
CA PRO A 88 1.50 -15.48 7.63
C PRO A 88 1.16 -14.46 8.74
N MET A 89 0.62 -13.29 8.38
CA MET A 89 0.36 -12.20 9.32
C MET A 89 -1.06 -12.27 9.89
N LEU A 90 -2.04 -12.62 9.06
CA LEU A 90 -3.46 -12.48 9.38
C LEU A 90 -4.24 -13.80 9.29
N GLY A 91 -3.59 -14.88 8.86
CA GLY A 91 -4.25 -16.16 8.58
C GLY A 91 -4.94 -16.20 7.22
N GLU A 92 -5.63 -17.31 6.95
CA GLU A 92 -6.37 -17.49 5.70
C GLU A 92 -7.71 -16.77 5.73
N GLY A 93 -8.22 -16.40 4.54
CA GLY A 93 -9.58 -15.90 4.40
C GLY A 93 -9.82 -14.49 4.91
N THR A 94 -8.77 -13.68 5.05
CA THR A 94 -8.88 -12.32 5.58
C THR A 94 -9.55 -11.37 4.58
N MET A 95 -10.19 -10.31 5.08
CA MET A 95 -10.89 -9.34 4.21
C MET A 95 -9.96 -8.72 3.16
N ALA A 96 -8.71 -8.44 3.52
CA ALA A 96 -7.72 -7.83 2.64
C ALA A 96 -7.12 -8.80 1.59
N ALA A 97 -7.41 -10.10 1.68
CA ALA A 97 -6.90 -11.14 0.80
C ALA A 97 -7.98 -11.95 0.07
N THR A 98 -9.26 -11.61 0.25
CA THR A 98 -10.39 -12.36 -0.30
C THR A 98 -11.21 -11.54 -1.28
N ASN A 99 -11.88 -12.23 -2.20
CA ASN A 99 -12.73 -11.63 -3.24
C ASN A 99 -14.15 -12.19 -3.17
N GLY A 100 -15.07 -11.56 -3.93
CA GLY A 100 -16.38 -12.13 -4.24
C GLY A 100 -17.29 -12.31 -3.02
N ALA A 101 -17.94 -13.47 -2.92
CA ALA A 101 -18.95 -13.75 -1.89
C ALA A 101 -18.35 -13.80 -0.48
N LEU A 102 -17.14 -14.35 -0.32
CA LEU A 102 -16.46 -14.41 0.98
C LEU A 102 -16.12 -13.00 1.48
N TRP A 103 -15.53 -12.18 0.62
CA TRP A 103 -15.27 -10.77 0.93
C TRP A 103 -16.56 -10.05 1.33
N ARG A 104 -17.65 -10.23 0.57
CA ARG A 104 -18.94 -9.59 0.85
C ARG A 104 -19.49 -10.03 2.21
N LYS A 105 -19.41 -11.32 2.53
CA LYS A 105 -19.84 -11.86 3.83
C LYS A 105 -19.07 -11.21 4.99
N ILE A 106 -17.74 -11.11 4.87
CA ILE A 106 -16.89 -10.49 5.90
C ILE A 106 -17.20 -9.00 6.01
N ALA A 107 -17.27 -8.28 4.89
CA ALA A 107 -17.63 -6.87 4.85
C ALA A 107 -18.97 -6.62 5.55
N THR A 108 -20.01 -7.40 5.22
CA THR A 108 -21.33 -7.29 5.87
C THR A 108 -21.27 -7.55 7.37
N ALA A 109 -20.47 -8.52 7.83
CA ALA A 109 -20.34 -8.82 9.25
C ALA A 109 -19.61 -7.70 10.03
N VAL A 110 -18.65 -7.02 9.38
CA VAL A 110 -17.78 -6.03 10.01
C VAL A 110 -18.36 -4.60 9.92
N SER A 111 -19.11 -4.26 8.87
CA SER A 111 -19.66 -2.92 8.64
C SER A 111 -20.38 -2.28 9.83
N PRO A 112 -21.18 -2.99 10.65
CA PRO A 112 -21.86 -2.37 11.81
C PRO A 112 -20.91 -1.76 12.83
N ALA A 113 -19.72 -2.34 13.02
CA ALA A 113 -18.69 -1.81 13.92
C ALA A 113 -18.16 -0.44 13.45
N PHE A 114 -18.23 -0.18 12.15
CA PHE A 114 -17.82 1.08 11.50
C PHE A 114 -19.00 2.01 11.21
N SER A 115 -20.16 1.80 11.83
CA SER A 115 -21.29 2.73 11.72
C SER A 115 -20.96 4.08 12.36
N MET A 116 -21.52 5.16 11.82
CA MET A 116 -21.28 6.52 12.31
C MET A 116 -21.49 6.65 13.83
N GLY A 117 -22.58 6.06 14.36
CA GLY A 117 -22.86 6.09 15.80
C GLY A 117 -21.79 5.37 16.64
N ARG A 118 -21.25 4.24 16.16
CA ARG A 118 -20.15 3.53 16.84
C ARG A 118 -18.85 4.31 16.76
N VAL A 119 -18.52 4.83 15.58
CA VAL A 119 -17.32 5.65 15.36
C VAL A 119 -17.34 6.88 16.27
N LEU A 120 -18.45 7.64 16.28
CA LEU A 120 -18.61 8.80 17.16
C LEU A 120 -18.53 8.40 18.64
N GLY A 121 -19.14 7.30 19.04
CA GLY A 121 -19.05 6.79 20.42
C GLY A 121 -17.64 6.38 20.86
N MET A 122 -16.75 6.05 19.92
CA MET A 122 -15.34 5.72 20.21
C MET A 122 -14.42 6.94 20.27
N THR A 123 -14.87 8.11 19.79
CA THR A 123 -14.02 9.31 19.71
C THR A 123 -13.49 9.75 21.07
N SER A 124 -14.28 9.67 22.14
CA SER A 124 -13.82 10.00 23.49
C SER A 124 -12.69 9.07 23.94
N ILE A 125 -12.84 7.77 23.73
CA ILE A 125 -11.82 6.77 24.06
C ILE A 125 -10.53 7.05 23.28
N MET A 126 -10.64 7.36 21.98
CA MET A 126 -9.48 7.70 21.17
C MET A 126 -8.76 8.96 21.67
N VAL A 127 -9.50 9.97 22.13
CA VAL A 127 -8.93 11.18 22.71
C VAL A 127 -8.22 10.86 24.03
N ASP A 128 -8.85 10.09 24.91
CA ASP A 128 -8.29 9.71 26.21
C ASP A 128 -6.95 8.95 26.03
N GLU A 129 -6.92 7.95 25.15
CA GLU A 129 -5.69 7.17 24.86
C GLU A 129 -4.59 8.02 24.21
N CYS A 130 -4.96 8.95 23.32
CA CYS A 130 -4.00 9.88 22.71
C CYS A 130 -3.38 10.84 23.74
N LEU A 131 -4.19 11.36 24.66
CA LEU A 131 -3.72 12.24 25.74
C LEU A 131 -2.79 11.49 26.70
N LEU A 132 -3.14 10.25 27.05
CA LEU A 132 -2.29 9.40 27.88
C LEU A 132 -0.94 9.12 27.19
N PHE A 133 -0.96 8.81 25.90
CA PHE A 133 0.27 8.60 25.14
C PHE A 133 1.12 9.87 25.06
N GLN A 134 0.49 11.03 24.84
CA GLN A 134 1.17 12.33 24.84
C GLN A 134 1.83 12.62 26.19
N GLU A 135 1.11 12.45 27.30
CA GLU A 135 1.64 12.65 28.66
C GLU A 135 2.90 11.80 28.90
N LYS A 136 2.89 10.53 28.45
CA LYS A 136 4.06 9.65 28.57
C LYS A 136 5.24 10.10 27.72
N LEU A 137 4.99 10.63 26.52
CA LEU A 137 6.05 11.21 25.70
C LEU A 137 6.63 12.48 26.34
N ASP A 138 5.79 13.32 26.94
CA ASP A 138 6.23 14.55 27.62
C ASP A 138 7.09 14.22 28.85
N GLU A 139 6.71 13.22 29.64
CA GLU A 139 7.52 12.71 30.78
C GLU A 139 8.92 12.26 30.31
N LEU A 140 8.99 11.44 29.27
CA LEU A 140 10.26 10.90 28.72
C LEU A 140 11.11 11.99 28.07
N ALA A 141 10.49 12.96 27.40
CA ALA A 141 11.19 14.07 26.80
C ALA A 141 11.92 14.93 27.85
N VAL A 142 11.38 15.05 29.07
CA VAL A 142 12.03 15.75 30.18
C VAL A 142 13.21 14.96 30.74
N THR A 143 13.13 13.63 30.82
CA THR A 143 14.25 12.81 31.33
C THR A 143 15.39 12.67 30.33
N GLY A 144 15.10 12.84 29.03
CA GLY A 144 16.07 12.62 27.95
C GLY A 144 16.30 11.14 27.66
N ASP A 145 15.47 10.25 28.21
CA ASP A 145 15.51 8.83 27.93
C ASP A 145 14.98 8.57 26.50
N VAL A 146 15.61 7.63 25.81
CA VAL A 146 15.24 7.26 24.44
C VAL A 146 14.18 6.16 24.49
N PHE A 147 13.07 6.36 23.79
CA PHE A 147 12.05 5.33 23.52
C PHE A 147 12.56 4.27 22.54
#